data_AF-A0A392W161-F1
#
_entry.id   AF-A0A392W161-F1
#
_cell.length_a   1.000
_cell.length_b   1.000
_cell.length_c   1.000
_cell.angle_alpha   90.00
_cell.angle_beta   90.00
_cell.angle_gamma   90.00
#
_symmetry.space_group_name_H-M   'P 1'
#
loop_
_entity.id
_entity.type
_entity.pdbx_description
1 polymer ?
#
loop_
_entity_poly.entity_id
_entity_poly.type
_entity_poly.pdbx_seq_one_letter_code
_entity_poly.pdbx_strand_id
1 'polypeptide(L)' 'MLKLTNPFLKEVKECQKRDQKLMEKLVFIKEGKEVDFGVDENGVV' A
#
# COMPACT_ATOMS: atom_id res chain seq x y z
N MET A 1 23.42 4.39 -1.28
CA MET A 1 22.20 3.73 -0.77
C MET A 1 22.02 4.09 0.70
N LEU A 2 21.03 4.92 1.03
CA LEU A 2 20.69 5.20 2.43
C LEU A 2 20.11 3.91 3.04
N LYS A 3 20.84 3.30 3.97
CA LYS A 3 20.30 2.19 4.77
C LYS A 3 19.27 2.81 5.72
N LEU A 4 18.03 2.35 5.62
CA LEU A 4 16.94 2.74 6.53
C LEU A 4 17.15 2.01 7.87
N THR A 5 18.18 2.41 8.62
CA THR A 5 18.45 1.89 9.97
C THR A 5 17.47 2.43 11.00
N ASN A 6 16.70 3.46 10.65
CA ASN A 6 15.66 4.00 11.51
C ASN A 6 14.34 3.22 11.32
N PRO A 7 13.72 2.68 12.39
CA PRO A 7 12.39 2.06 12.36
C PRO A 7 11.33 2.90 11.63
N PHE A 8 11.36 4.23 11.80
CA PHE A 8 10.45 5.15 11.11
C PHE A 8 10.57 5.05 9.58
N LEU A 9 11.79 4.96 9.06
CA LEU A 9 12.01 4.85 7.62
C LEU A 9 11.57 3.49 7.06
N LYS A 10 11.67 2.43 7.88
CA LYS A 10 11.14 1.12 7.52
C LYS A 10 9.62 1.16 7.43
N GLU A 11 8.96 1.82 8.37
CA GLU A 11 7.51 2.03 8.37
C GLU A 11 7.05 2.83 7.15
N VAL A 12 7.72 3.94 6.83
CA VAL A 12 7.44 4.74 5.62
C VAL A 12 7.56 3.89 4.36
N LYS A 13 8.58 3.02 4.28
CA LYS A 13 8.75 2.11 3.13
C LYS A 13 7.61 1.10 3.00
N GLU A 14 7.12 0.55 4.11
CA GLU A 14 5.98 -0.37 4.08
C GLU A 14 4.67 0.35 3.72
N CYS A 15 4.46 1.59 4.18
CA CYS A 15 3.34 2.41 3.75
C CYS A 15 3.39 2.71 2.24
N GLN A 16 4.54 3.10 1.69
CA GLN A 16 4.70 3.37 0.26
C GLN A 16 4.36 2.15 -0.61
N LYS A 17 4.74 0.94 -0.18
CA LYS A 17 4.37 -0.29 -0.88
C LYS A 17 2.86 -0.54 -0.86
N ARG A 18 2.20 -0.32 0.29
CA ARG A 18 0.74 -0.44 0.41
C ARG A 18 0.03 0.55 -0.49
N ASP A 19 0.48 1.80 -0.53
CA ASP A 19 -0.07 2.84 -1.39
C ASP A 19 0.07 2.49 -2.88
N GLN A 20 1.21 1.94 -3.30
CA GLN A 20 1.40 1.49 -4.68
C GLN A 20 0.40 0.39 -5.06
N LYS A 21 0.22 -0.61 -4.20
CA LYS A 21 -0.77 -1.69 -4.40
C LYS A 21 -2.20 -1.14 -4.47
N LEU A 22 -2.53 -0.14 -3.64
CA LEU A 22 -3.81 0.57 -3.68
C LEU A 22 -4.01 1.34 -4.99
N MET A 23 -2.98 2.01 -5.49
CA MET A 23 -3.03 2.73 -6.77
C MET A 23 -3.27 1.79 -7.96
N GLU A 24 -2.66 0.60 -7.97
CA GLU A 24 -2.92 -0.43 -8.98
C GLU A 24 -4.38 -0.90 -8.94
N LYS A 25 -4.91 -1.16 -7.75
CA LYS A 25 -6.32 -1.54 -7.58
C LYS A 25 -7.28 -0.42 -8.00
N LEU A 26 -6.92 0.84 -7.78
CA LEU A 26 -7.66 2.01 -8.27
C LEU A 26 -7.77 2.06 -9.80
N VAL A 27 -6.74 1.61 -10.52
CA VAL A 27 -6.79 1.48 -11.98
C VAL A 27 -7.85 0.46 -12.39
N PHE A 28 -7.90 -0.69 -11.74
CA PHE A 28 -8.92 -1.72 -12.01
C PHE A 28 -10.34 -1.23 -11.73
N ILE A 29 -10.56 -0.47 -10.66
CA ILE A 29 -11.86 0.16 -10.36
C ILE A 29 -12.26 1.13 -11.49
N LYS A 30 -11.32 1.93 -12.00
CA LYS A 30 -11.57 2.84 -13.14
C LYS A 30 -11.92 2.08 -14.42
N GLU A 31 -11.38 0.87 -14.59
CA GLU A 31 -11.73 -0.04 -15.70
C GLU A 31 -13.06 -0.78 -15.48
N GLY A 32 -13.74 -0.57 -14.34
CA GLY A 32 -14.99 -1.24 -13.99
C GLY A 32 -14.83 -2.69 -13.54
N LYS A 33 -13.61 -3.10 -13.17
CA LYS A 33 -13.34 -4.43 -12.62
C LYS A 33 -13.61 -4.44 -11.12
N GLU A 34 -14.23 -5.51 -10.65
CA GLU A 34 -14.42 -5.74 -9.22
C GLU A 34 -13.08 -6.07 -8.56
N VAL A 35 -12.83 -5.47 -7.40
CA VAL A 35 -11.59 -5.65 -6.64
C VAL A 35 -11.91 -5.78 -5.17
N ASP A 36 -11.44 -6.87 -4.56
CA ASP A 36 -11.60 -7.11 -3.13
C ASP A 36 -10.50 -6.42 -2.29
N PHE A 37 -10.87 -5.99 -1.10
CA PHE A 37 -9.97 -5.42 -0.10
C PHE A 37 -10.31 -5.93 1.29
N GLY A 38 -9.28 -6.26 2.08
CA GLY A 38 -9.42 -6.48 3.51
C GLY A 38 -9.19 -5.17 4.26
N VAL A 39 -9.83 -5.01 5.42
CA VAL A 39 -9.52 -3.93 6.37
C VAL A 39 -9.17 -4.56 7.70
N ASP A 40 -8.00 -4.21 8.24
CA ASP A 40 -7.53 -4.63 9.55
C ASP A 40 -7.19 -3.42 10.44
N GLU A 41 -6.63 -3.70 11.62
CA GLU A 41 -6.21 -2.70 12.62
C GLU A 41 -5.20 -1.68 12.06
N ASN A 42 -4.47 -2.04 11.00
CA ASN A 42 -3.43 -1.24 10.37
C ASN A 42 -3.91 -0.57 9.06
N GLY A 43 -5.18 -0.75 8.67
CA GLY A 43 -5.79 -0.13 7.50
C GLY A 43 -6.20 -1.13 6.41
N VAL A 44 -6.02 -0.76 5.14
CA VAL A 44 -6.43 -1.57 3.99
C VAL A 44 -5.32 -2.55 3.57
N VAL A 45 -5.69 -3.82 3.29
CA VAL A 45 -4.78 -4.94 2.94
C VAL A 45 -5.07 -5.52 1.54
#